data_AF-A0A0A1TNS3-F1
#
_entry.id   AF-A0A0A1TNS3-F1
#
_cell.length_a   1.000
_cell.length_b   1.000
_cell.length_c   1.000
_cell.angle_alpha   90.00
_cell.angle_beta   90.00
_cell.angle_gamma   90.00
#
_symmetry.space_group_name_H-M   'P 1'
#
loop_
_entity.id
_entity.type
_entity.pdbx_description
1 polymer ?
#
loop_
_entity_poly.entity_id
_entity_poly.type
_entity_poly.pdbx_seq_one_letter_code
_entity_poly.pdbx_strand_id
1 'polypeptide(L)'
;MDAEPEQPLIELTSHDDLSYLIANVRAAAAEHIEQAFPRVEGQRGKNTLRTEVEALVNQYIDNTFGFAAPNLRINGHTVTADDALDRDSSRLGASGDDDALYEPYDADKRRMVADLITQEERLLEEVAALKRSVPSTAAAEQAEHFDAAVLRDEEALQSRLAAEVPRATAESRDIAWSPLERQEGVESRFRGAVEGLERVKKDMPSIVAKLERARMAGDYVIKGNN
;
A
#
# COMPACT_ATOMS: atom_id res chain seq x y z
N MET A 1 5.26 37.38 -31.24
CA MET A 1 4.38 36.20 -31.13
C MET A 1 3.46 36.53 -29.99
N ASP A 2 2.39 37.24 -30.35
CA ASP A 2 1.40 37.69 -29.38
C ASP A 2 0.62 36.46 -28.92
N ALA A 3 0.60 36.23 -27.60
CA ALA A 3 -0.21 35.19 -27.01
C ALA A 3 -1.67 35.57 -27.23
N GLU A 4 -2.38 34.79 -28.05
CA GLU A 4 -3.84 34.85 -28.15
C GLU A 4 -4.43 34.75 -26.73
N PRO A 5 -5.39 35.62 -26.35
CA PRO A 5 -5.97 35.56 -25.02
C PRO A 5 -6.71 34.23 -24.85
N GLU A 6 -6.17 33.33 -24.03
CA GLU A 6 -6.87 32.12 -23.60
C GLU A 6 -8.18 32.54 -22.93
N GLN A 7 -9.30 32.28 -23.60
CA GLN A 7 -10.62 32.53 -23.04
C GLN A 7 -10.83 31.57 -21.86
N PRO A 8 -11.42 32.03 -20.73
CA PRO A 8 -11.60 31.17 -19.57
C PRO A 8 -12.59 30.04 -19.91
N LEU A 9 -12.12 28.80 -19.72
CA LEU A 9 -12.93 27.60 -19.86
C LEU A 9 -13.91 27.48 -18.69
N ILE A 10 -15.18 27.20 -18.98
CA ILE A 10 -16.24 27.02 -18.00
C ILE A 10 -16.63 25.55 -17.98
N GLU A 11 -16.45 24.91 -16.83
CA GLU A 11 -16.85 23.51 -16.60
C GLU A 11 -18.27 23.46 -16.03
N LEU A 12 -19.11 22.64 -16.64
CA LEU A 12 -20.45 22.30 -16.21
C LEU A 12 -20.46 20.86 -15.69
N THR A 13 -21.21 20.62 -14.62
CA THR A 13 -21.29 19.29 -13.99
C THR A 13 -22.10 18.34 -14.84
N SER A 14 -23.13 18.86 -15.51
CA SER A 14 -24.04 18.09 -16.34
C SER A 14 -24.58 18.90 -17.51
N HIS A 15 -25.20 18.22 -18.47
CA HIS A 15 -25.93 18.89 -19.53
C HIS A 15 -27.24 19.54 -19.02
N ASP A 16 -27.80 19.04 -17.92
CA ASP A 16 -28.97 19.65 -17.29
C ASP A 16 -28.66 21.06 -16.77
N ASP A 17 -27.42 21.31 -16.33
CA ASP A 17 -26.96 22.64 -15.92
C ASP A 17 -27.01 23.62 -17.09
N LEU A 18 -26.57 23.21 -18.28
CA LEU A 18 -26.62 24.03 -19.50
C LEU A 18 -28.06 24.36 -19.89
N SER A 19 -28.93 23.34 -19.88
CA SER A 19 -30.37 23.51 -20.12
C SER A 19 -31.00 24.48 -19.12
N TYR A 20 -30.65 24.34 -17.84
CA TYR A 20 -31.16 25.20 -16.77
C TYR A 20 -30.73 26.65 -16.96
N LEU A 21 -29.47 26.90 -17.33
CA LEU A 21 -28.96 28.25 -17.59
C LEU A 21 -29.72 28.92 -18.75
N ILE A 22 -29.93 28.20 -19.86
CA ILE A 22 -30.68 28.73 -21.01
C ILE A 22 -32.13 29.03 -20.61
N ALA A 23 -32.80 28.12 -19.91
CA ALA A 23 -34.18 28.29 -19.45
C ALA A 23 -34.31 29.49 -18.48
N ASN A 24 -33.38 29.63 -17.55
CA ASN A 24 -33.37 30.72 -16.58
C ASN A 24 -33.16 32.08 -17.25
N VAL A 25 -32.21 32.18 -18.20
CA VAL A 25 -31.96 33.41 -18.96
C VAL A 25 -33.20 33.81 -19.77
N ARG A 26 -33.86 32.85 -20.41
CA ARG A 26 -35.09 33.10 -21.17
C ARG A 26 -36.26 33.52 -20.28
N ALA A 27 -36.43 32.89 -19.12
CA ALA A 27 -37.44 33.28 -18.15
C ALA A 27 -37.23 34.73 -17.67
N ALA A 28 -35.99 35.09 -17.33
CA ALA A 28 -35.63 36.46 -16.94
C ALA A 28 -35.84 37.46 -18.09
N ALA A 29 -35.49 37.08 -19.32
CA ALA A 29 -35.75 37.90 -20.50
C ALA A 29 -37.24 38.14 -20.73
N ALA A 30 -38.08 37.11 -20.58
CA ALA A 30 -39.52 37.21 -20.71
C ALA A 30 -40.14 38.13 -19.64
N GLU A 31 -39.67 38.04 -18.39
CA GLU A 31 -40.09 38.93 -17.30
C GLU A 31 -39.73 40.39 -17.61
N HIS A 32 -38.50 40.66 -18.08
CA HIS A 32 -38.07 42.00 -18.47
C HIS A 32 -38.87 42.55 -19.66
N ILE A 33 -39.18 41.72 -20.66
CA ILE A 33 -40.01 42.11 -21.80
C ILE A 33 -41.44 42.43 -21.34
N GLU A 34 -42.02 41.65 -20.43
CA GLU A 34 -43.35 41.92 -19.88
C GLU A 34 -43.39 43.24 -19.09
N GLN A 35 -42.32 43.54 -18.34
CA GLN A 35 -42.22 44.81 -17.61
C GLN A 35 -42.05 46.01 -18.54
N ALA A 36 -41.26 45.88 -19.62
CA ALA A 36 -40.99 46.95 -20.57
C ALA A 36 -42.15 47.18 -21.56
N PHE A 37 -42.87 46.11 -21.92
CA PHE A 37 -43.99 46.10 -22.85
C PHE A 37 -45.23 45.44 -22.23
N PRO A 38 -45.86 46.09 -21.22
CA PRO A 38 -47.02 45.53 -20.55
C PRO A 38 -48.20 45.40 -21.51
N ARG A 39 -48.97 44.30 -21.35
CA ARG A 39 -50.14 44.01 -22.19
C ARG A 39 -51.27 44.99 -21.86
N VAL A 40 -51.52 45.94 -22.76
CA VAL A 40 -52.68 46.84 -22.69
C VAL A 40 -53.78 46.32 -23.60
N GLU A 41 -54.94 45.98 -23.04
CA GLU A 41 -56.09 45.53 -23.83
C GLU A 41 -56.51 46.62 -24.85
N GLY A 42 -56.62 46.25 -26.12
CA GLY A 42 -57.12 47.12 -27.20
C GLY A 42 -56.06 47.73 -28.15
N GLN A 43 -54.76 47.62 -27.86
CA GLN A 43 -53.69 48.13 -28.76
C GLN A 43 -52.96 47.00 -29.50
N ARG A 44 -53.57 46.50 -30.60
CA ARG A 44 -52.98 45.46 -31.47
C ARG A 44 -51.55 45.76 -31.94
N GLY A 45 -51.17 47.03 -32.12
CA GLY A 45 -49.84 47.43 -32.62
C GLY A 45 -48.70 47.38 -31.59
N LYS A 46 -48.98 47.38 -30.28
CA LYS A 46 -47.91 47.21 -29.27
C LYS A 46 -47.52 45.74 -29.10
N ASN A 47 -48.45 44.84 -29.38
CA ASN A 47 -48.22 43.41 -29.29
C ASN A 47 -47.31 42.92 -30.43
N THR A 48 -47.34 43.52 -31.62
CA THR A 48 -46.44 43.16 -32.72
C THR A 48 -44.98 43.48 -32.39
N LEU A 49 -44.72 44.68 -31.86
CA LEU A 49 -43.37 45.07 -31.43
C LEU A 49 -42.86 44.18 -30.28
N ARG A 50 -43.73 43.82 -29.33
CA ARG A 50 -43.39 42.88 -28.25
C ARG A 50 -42.94 41.53 -28.84
N THR A 51 -43.69 40.97 -29.78
CA THR A 51 -43.36 39.69 -30.43
C THR A 51 -42.06 39.77 -31.24
N GLU A 52 -41.82 40.88 -31.95
CA GLU A 52 -40.56 41.08 -32.70
C GLU A 52 -39.35 41.18 -31.77
N VAL A 53 -39.47 41.92 -30.66
CA VAL A 53 -38.41 42.02 -29.64
C VAL A 53 -38.18 40.67 -28.96
N GLU A 54 -39.23 39.93 -28.64
CA GLU A 54 -39.14 38.59 -28.05
C GLU A 54 -38.40 37.62 -28.99
N ALA A 55 -38.67 37.67 -30.29
CA ALA A 55 -37.94 36.89 -31.29
C ALA A 55 -36.45 37.30 -31.39
N LEU A 56 -36.14 38.60 -31.42
CA LEU A 56 -34.76 39.10 -31.47
C LEU A 56 -33.97 38.72 -30.21
N VAL A 57 -34.59 38.77 -29.04
CA VAL A 57 -33.95 38.40 -27.77
C VAL A 57 -33.69 36.90 -27.71
N ASN A 58 -34.64 36.07 -28.14
CA ASN A 58 -34.42 34.61 -28.21
C ASN A 58 -33.27 34.29 -29.17
N GLN A 59 -33.24 34.91 -30.36
CA GLN A 59 -32.13 34.75 -31.31
C GLN A 59 -30.79 35.22 -30.71
N TYR A 60 -30.78 36.31 -29.94
CA TYR A 60 -29.59 36.79 -29.27
C TYR A 60 -29.09 35.79 -28.21
N ILE A 61 -30.01 35.19 -27.44
CA ILE A 61 -29.69 34.16 -26.45
C ILE A 61 -29.06 32.95 -27.14
N ASP A 62 -29.67 32.46 -28.21
CA ASP A 62 -29.17 31.30 -28.97
C ASP A 62 -27.77 31.56 -29.54
N ASN A 63 -27.55 32.73 -30.14
CA ASN A 63 -26.23 33.13 -30.62
C ASN A 63 -25.21 33.23 -29.48
N THR A 64 -25.60 33.75 -28.32
CA THR A 64 -24.71 33.90 -27.16
C THR A 64 -24.23 32.54 -26.66
N PHE A 65 -25.14 31.60 -26.47
CA PHE A 65 -24.78 30.24 -26.04
C PHE A 65 -24.02 29.48 -27.15
N GLY A 66 -24.35 29.71 -28.43
CA GLY A 66 -23.58 29.18 -29.55
C GLY A 66 -22.14 29.68 -29.61
N PHE A 67 -21.89 30.97 -29.34
CA PHE A 67 -20.54 31.53 -29.26
C PHE A 67 -19.80 31.13 -27.98
N ALA A 68 -20.54 30.84 -26.90
CA ALA A 68 -19.95 30.35 -25.65
C ALA A 68 -19.59 28.87 -25.71
N ALA A 69 -20.27 28.06 -26.53
CA ALA A 69 -20.10 26.60 -26.60
C ALA A 69 -18.64 26.12 -26.70
N PRO A 70 -17.73 26.72 -27.51
CA PRO A 70 -16.32 26.33 -27.56
C PRO A 70 -15.56 26.46 -26.23
N ASN A 71 -16.05 27.33 -25.34
CA ASN A 71 -15.48 27.56 -24.01
C ASN A 71 -16.23 26.81 -22.90
N LEU A 72 -17.28 26.07 -23.23
CA LEU A 72 -18.03 25.24 -22.30
C LEU A 72 -17.53 23.80 -22.37
N ARG A 73 -17.36 23.20 -21.20
CA ARG A 73 -17.09 21.78 -21.06
C ARG A 73 -18.07 21.12 -20.14
N ILE A 74 -18.49 19.90 -20.48
CA ILE A 74 -19.30 19.06 -19.63
C ILE A 74 -18.47 17.82 -19.33
N ASN A 75 -18.07 17.63 -18.07
CA ASN A 75 -17.23 16.50 -17.65
C ASN A 75 -15.97 16.30 -18.52
N GLY A 76 -15.32 17.41 -18.92
CA GLY A 76 -14.11 17.39 -19.75
C GLY A 76 -14.33 17.23 -21.26
N HIS A 77 -15.57 17.03 -21.72
CA HIS A 77 -15.94 17.00 -23.13
C HIS A 77 -16.35 18.40 -23.62
N THR A 78 -15.93 18.76 -24.83
CA THR A 78 -16.27 20.05 -25.45
C THR A 78 -17.72 20.06 -25.93
N VAL A 79 -18.47 21.11 -25.59
CA VAL A 79 -19.84 21.31 -26.07
C VAL A 79 -19.80 21.89 -27.49
N THR A 80 -20.54 21.31 -28.41
CA THR A 80 -20.71 21.89 -29.76
C THR A 80 -21.90 22.86 -29.76
N ALA A 81 -21.90 23.83 -30.67
CA ALA A 81 -23.01 24.77 -30.81
C ALA A 81 -24.35 24.04 -31.09
N ASP A 82 -24.32 22.92 -31.83
CA ASP A 82 -25.50 22.10 -32.08
C ASP A 82 -26.00 21.45 -30.78
N ASP A 83 -25.13 20.90 -29.93
CA ASP A 83 -25.54 20.27 -28.66
C ASP A 83 -26.16 21.30 -27.68
N ALA A 84 -25.72 22.55 -27.73
CA ALA A 84 -26.29 23.64 -26.94
C ALA A 84 -27.68 24.10 -27.42
N LEU A 85 -28.01 23.89 -28.71
CA LEU A 85 -29.21 24.44 -29.37
C LEU A 85 -30.28 23.38 -29.73
N ASP A 86 -29.90 22.13 -30.01
CA ASP A 86 -30.83 21.07 -30.44
C ASP A 86 -31.82 20.65 -29.34
N ARG A 87 -31.40 20.73 -28.06
CA ARG A 87 -32.20 20.24 -26.93
C ARG A 87 -33.40 21.12 -26.59
N ASP A 88 -33.41 22.37 -27.04
CA ASP A 88 -34.48 23.31 -26.75
C ASP A 88 -35.60 23.31 -27.81
N SER A 89 -35.23 23.08 -29.08
CA SER A 89 -36.17 22.87 -30.18
C SER A 89 -37.09 21.66 -29.95
N SER A 90 -36.61 20.63 -29.24
CA SER A 90 -37.42 19.48 -28.84
C SER A 90 -38.40 19.74 -27.69
N ARG A 91 -38.21 20.80 -26.88
CA ARG A 91 -39.03 21.08 -25.69
C ARG A 91 -40.15 22.09 -25.93
N LEU A 92 -40.00 23.00 -26.89
CA LEU A 92 -41.04 23.99 -27.26
C LEU A 92 -42.27 23.38 -27.97
N GLY A 93 -42.29 22.07 -28.22
CA GLY A 93 -43.40 21.35 -28.88
C GLY A 93 -44.04 20.21 -28.09
N ALA A 94 -43.59 19.88 -26.88
CA ALA A 94 -44.05 18.68 -26.16
C ALA A 94 -44.60 19.01 -24.76
N SER A 95 -45.86 19.44 -24.72
CA SER A 95 -46.69 19.32 -23.52
C SER A 95 -47.40 17.96 -23.56
N GLY A 96 -46.80 16.93 -22.97
CA GLY A 96 -47.43 15.60 -22.84
C GLY A 96 -46.38 14.47 -22.81
N ASP A 97 -46.34 13.79 -21.67
CA ASP A 97 -45.52 12.62 -21.32
C ASP A 97 -43.99 12.81 -21.25
N ASP A 98 -43.44 12.39 -20.11
CA ASP A 98 -42.03 12.00 -19.96
C ASP A 98 -41.77 10.76 -20.85
N ASP A 99 -41.81 10.94 -22.17
CA ASP A 99 -41.21 10.01 -23.10
C ASP A 99 -39.70 10.14 -22.92
N ALA A 100 -39.17 9.43 -21.91
CA ALA A 100 -37.74 9.24 -21.76
C ALA A 100 -37.23 8.68 -23.08
N LEU A 101 -36.62 9.55 -23.89
CA LEU A 101 -36.00 9.20 -25.17
C LEU A 101 -34.95 8.13 -24.90
N TYR A 102 -35.36 6.87 -24.96
CA TYR A 102 -34.48 5.73 -24.75
C TYR A 102 -33.48 5.73 -25.89
N GLU A 103 -32.19 5.67 -25.58
CA GLU A 103 -31.16 5.53 -26.61
C GLU A 103 -31.54 4.31 -27.48
N PRO A 104 -31.57 4.46 -28.82
CA PRO A 104 -31.84 3.34 -29.70
C PRO A 104 -30.88 2.19 -29.39
N TYR A 105 -31.44 0.98 -29.32
CA TYR A 105 -30.65 -0.20 -29.02
C TYR A 105 -29.57 -0.43 -30.07
N ASP A 106 -28.31 -0.34 -29.66
CA ASP A 106 -27.15 -0.59 -30.50
C ASP A 106 -26.71 -2.06 -30.36
N ALA A 107 -27.01 -2.85 -31.40
CA ALA A 107 -26.68 -4.27 -31.44
C ALA A 107 -25.16 -4.51 -31.49
N ASP A 108 -24.38 -3.59 -32.06
CA ASP A 108 -22.94 -3.70 -32.19
C ASP A 108 -22.26 -3.45 -30.84
N LYS A 109 -22.70 -2.40 -30.11
CA LYS A 109 -22.26 -2.17 -28.73
C LYS A 109 -22.57 -3.36 -27.82
N ARG A 110 -23.76 -3.96 -27.93
CA ARG A 110 -24.06 -5.17 -27.14
C ARG A 110 -23.15 -6.33 -27.48
N ARG A 111 -22.89 -6.56 -28.78
CA ARG A 111 -21.99 -7.63 -29.21
C ARG A 111 -20.58 -7.41 -28.66
N MET A 112 -20.10 -6.17 -28.70
CA MET A 112 -18.82 -5.78 -28.10
C MET A 112 -18.80 -6.04 -26.60
N VAL A 113 -19.87 -5.70 -25.86
CA VAL A 113 -19.99 -5.99 -24.43
C VAL A 113 -19.96 -7.50 -24.16
N ALA A 114 -20.68 -8.30 -24.96
CA ALA A 114 -20.64 -9.75 -24.83
C ALA A 114 -19.24 -10.31 -25.08
N ASP A 115 -18.56 -9.85 -26.13
CA ASP A 115 -17.19 -10.25 -26.44
C ASP A 115 -16.21 -9.86 -25.31
N LEU A 116 -16.35 -8.65 -24.74
CA LEU A 116 -15.57 -8.18 -23.59
C LEU A 116 -15.79 -9.05 -22.34
N ILE A 117 -17.03 -9.44 -22.05
CA ILE A 117 -17.35 -10.33 -20.93
C ILE A 117 -16.70 -11.70 -21.14
N THR A 118 -16.76 -12.26 -22.35
CA THR A 118 -16.07 -13.55 -22.61
C THR A 118 -14.55 -13.45 -22.48
N GLN A 119 -13.96 -12.31 -22.88
CA GLN A 119 -12.54 -12.05 -22.67
C GLN A 119 -12.18 -11.91 -21.19
N GLU A 120 -13.03 -11.24 -20.41
CA GLU A 120 -12.88 -11.09 -18.97
C GLU A 120 -12.90 -12.47 -18.28
N GLU A 121 -13.88 -13.32 -18.58
CA GLU A 121 -13.98 -14.67 -18.02
C GLU A 121 -12.74 -15.51 -18.33
N ARG A 122 -12.25 -15.45 -19.58
CA ARG A 122 -11.02 -16.12 -19.99
C ARG A 122 -9.80 -15.62 -19.21
N LEU A 123 -9.65 -14.31 -19.07
CA LEU A 123 -8.52 -13.72 -18.33
C LEU A 123 -8.58 -14.09 -16.85
N LEU A 124 -9.77 -14.15 -16.26
CA LEU A 124 -9.94 -14.61 -14.88
C LEU A 124 -9.52 -16.08 -14.71
N GLU A 125 -9.85 -16.95 -15.67
CA GLU A 125 -9.40 -18.35 -15.67
C GLU A 125 -7.86 -18.45 -15.80
N GLU A 126 -7.26 -17.70 -16.74
CA GLU A 126 -5.81 -17.66 -16.93
C GLU A 126 -5.08 -17.16 -15.67
N VAL A 127 -5.58 -16.11 -15.03
CA VAL A 127 -5.01 -15.58 -13.78
C VAL A 127 -5.16 -16.60 -12.64
N ALA A 128 -6.28 -17.30 -12.54
CA ALA A 128 -6.47 -18.35 -11.54
C ALA A 128 -5.49 -19.51 -11.74
N ALA A 129 -5.29 -19.95 -12.99
CA ALA A 129 -4.31 -20.97 -13.35
C ALA A 129 -2.87 -20.51 -13.04
N LEU A 130 -2.55 -19.25 -13.35
CA LEU A 130 -1.24 -18.66 -13.07
C LEU A 130 -0.96 -18.60 -11.56
N LYS A 131 -1.92 -18.13 -10.76
CA LYS A 131 -1.82 -18.08 -9.30
C LYS A 131 -1.63 -19.46 -8.66
N ARG A 132 -2.19 -20.51 -9.27
CA ARG A 132 -2.06 -21.88 -8.77
C ARG A 132 -0.73 -22.54 -9.16
N SER A 133 -0.22 -22.28 -10.36
CA SER A 133 0.96 -22.97 -10.90
C SER A 133 2.27 -22.26 -10.57
N VAL A 134 2.36 -20.95 -10.84
CA VAL A 134 3.61 -20.20 -10.83
C VAL A 134 4.31 -20.16 -9.47
N PRO A 135 3.64 -19.95 -8.33
CA PRO A 135 4.33 -19.91 -7.04
C PRO A 135 5.06 -21.22 -6.73
N SER A 136 4.45 -22.36 -7.06
CA SER A 136 5.04 -23.68 -6.81
C SER A 136 6.23 -23.97 -7.74
N THR A 137 6.14 -23.59 -9.01
CA THR A 137 7.22 -23.80 -9.98
C THR A 137 8.41 -22.89 -9.69
N ALA A 138 8.16 -21.60 -9.41
CA ALA A 138 9.20 -20.65 -9.05
C ALA A 138 9.90 -21.04 -7.74
N ALA A 139 9.16 -21.54 -6.75
CA ALA A 139 9.75 -22.04 -5.51
C ALA A 139 10.61 -23.29 -5.74
N ALA A 140 10.18 -24.21 -6.61
CA ALA A 140 10.94 -25.40 -6.94
C ALA A 140 12.26 -25.06 -7.67
N GLU A 141 12.20 -24.19 -8.68
CA GLU A 141 13.38 -23.69 -9.40
C GLU A 141 14.36 -23.00 -8.44
N GLN A 142 13.85 -22.17 -7.53
CA GLN A 142 14.68 -21.48 -6.55
C GLN A 142 15.31 -22.46 -5.54
N ALA A 143 14.59 -23.51 -5.13
CA ALA A 143 15.12 -24.56 -4.26
C ALA A 143 16.27 -25.32 -4.95
N GLU A 144 16.10 -25.71 -6.21
CA GLU A 144 17.16 -26.36 -7.00
C GLU A 144 18.40 -25.46 -7.14
N HIS A 145 18.19 -24.16 -7.40
CA HIS A 145 19.28 -23.20 -7.45
C HIS A 145 20.01 -23.04 -6.11
N PHE A 146 19.27 -23.05 -5.00
CA PHE A 146 19.83 -22.96 -3.66
C PHE A 146 20.63 -24.22 -3.31
N ASP A 147 20.08 -25.41 -3.53
CA ASP A 147 20.75 -26.69 -3.29
C ASP A 147 22.05 -26.79 -4.11
N ALA A 148 22.01 -26.38 -5.39
CA ALA A 148 23.19 -26.35 -6.24
C ALA A 148 24.24 -25.33 -5.79
N ALA A 149 23.84 -24.25 -5.10
CA ALA A 149 24.77 -23.28 -4.52
C ALA A 149 25.39 -23.81 -3.22
N VAL A 150 24.59 -24.41 -2.34
CA VAL A 150 25.07 -25.05 -1.10
C VAL A 150 26.09 -26.14 -1.41
N LEU A 151 25.82 -27.01 -2.38
CA LEU A 151 26.77 -28.06 -2.76
C LEU A 151 28.10 -27.48 -3.24
N ARG A 152 28.07 -26.41 -4.05
CA ARG A 152 29.29 -25.73 -4.50
C ARG A 152 30.07 -25.10 -3.34
N ASP A 153 29.37 -24.52 -2.38
CA ASP A 153 29.99 -23.94 -1.18
C ASP A 153 30.60 -25.03 -0.28
N GLU A 154 29.92 -26.17 -0.12
CA GLU A 154 30.45 -27.34 0.60
C GLU A 154 31.69 -27.92 -0.08
N GLU A 155 31.67 -28.09 -1.40
CA GLU A 155 32.83 -28.54 -2.17
C GLU A 155 34.02 -27.57 -2.05
N ALA A 156 33.76 -26.26 -2.11
CA ALA A 156 34.77 -25.23 -1.92
C ALA A 156 35.35 -25.25 -0.49
N LEU A 157 34.51 -25.43 0.53
CA LEU A 157 34.93 -25.57 1.92
C LEU A 157 35.77 -26.83 2.12
N GLN A 158 35.33 -27.98 1.60
CA GLN A 158 36.08 -29.24 1.67
C GLN A 158 37.43 -29.12 0.99
N SER A 159 37.49 -28.47 -0.17
CA SER A 159 38.75 -28.23 -0.88
C SER A 159 39.70 -27.34 -0.08
N ARG A 160 39.20 -26.29 0.57
CA ARG A 160 39.99 -25.43 1.47
C ARG A 160 40.47 -26.18 2.70
N LEU A 161 39.59 -26.94 3.35
CA LEU A 161 39.94 -27.75 4.51
C LEU A 161 41.01 -28.79 4.14
N ALA A 162 40.85 -29.48 3.01
CA ALA A 162 41.83 -30.44 2.51
C ALA A 162 43.19 -29.79 2.17
N ALA A 163 43.21 -28.51 1.77
CA ALA A 163 44.45 -27.75 1.57
C ALA A 163 45.05 -27.23 2.88
N GLU A 164 44.22 -26.92 3.88
CA GLU A 164 44.68 -26.47 5.20
C GLU A 164 45.14 -27.60 6.12
N VAL A 165 44.55 -28.79 6.07
CA VAL A 165 45.00 -29.96 6.87
C VAL A 165 46.51 -30.25 6.70
N PRO A 166 47.08 -30.37 5.48
CA PRO A 166 48.51 -30.58 5.32
C PRO A 166 49.33 -29.37 5.78
N ARG A 167 48.82 -28.13 5.61
CA ARG A 167 49.45 -26.90 6.10
C ARG A 167 49.48 -26.85 7.63
N ALA A 168 48.37 -27.15 8.29
CA ALA A 168 48.25 -27.23 9.74
C ALA A 168 49.10 -28.36 10.31
N THR A 169 49.25 -29.51 9.62
CA THR A 169 50.21 -30.55 10.05
C THR A 169 51.68 -30.15 9.82
N ALA A 170 51.96 -29.31 8.82
CA ALA A 170 53.31 -28.80 8.56
C ALA A 170 53.68 -27.60 9.46
N GLU A 171 52.70 -26.79 9.84
CA GLU A 171 52.80 -25.63 10.75
C GLU A 171 52.53 -26.01 12.22
N SER A 172 51.97 -27.19 12.48
CA SER A 172 52.07 -27.95 13.74
C SER A 172 53.52 -28.42 13.98
N ARG A 173 54.49 -27.57 13.68
CA ARG A 173 55.76 -27.56 14.37
C ARG A 173 55.43 -27.22 15.81
N ASP A 174 55.46 -28.26 16.65
CA ASP A 174 55.60 -28.22 18.10
C ASP A 174 55.43 -26.82 18.67
N ILE A 175 54.20 -26.46 19.05
CA ILE A 175 54.05 -25.56 20.19
C ILE A 175 54.57 -26.37 21.37
N ALA A 176 55.89 -26.40 21.51
CA ALA A 176 56.57 -27.03 22.61
C ALA A 176 56.12 -26.28 23.85
N TRP A 177 55.15 -26.85 24.55
CA TRP A 177 54.77 -26.43 25.88
C TRP A 177 56.00 -26.66 26.76
N SER A 178 56.87 -25.66 26.85
CA SER A 178 58.02 -25.70 27.76
C SER A 178 57.50 -25.96 29.16
N PRO A 179 58.13 -26.86 29.93
CA PRO A 179 57.73 -27.09 31.32
C PRO A 179 57.75 -25.74 32.05
N LEU A 180 56.64 -25.42 32.71
CA LEU A 180 56.48 -24.16 33.47
C LEU A 180 57.64 -24.05 34.48
N GLU A 181 58.32 -22.91 34.54
CA GLU A 181 59.55 -22.70 35.32
C GLU A 181 59.45 -23.11 36.81
N ARG A 182 58.23 -23.19 37.36
CA ARG A 182 57.96 -23.51 38.76
C ARG A 182 57.14 -24.78 38.98
N GLN A 183 56.97 -25.62 37.96
CA GLN A 183 56.11 -26.80 38.01
C GLN A 183 56.50 -27.75 39.15
N GLU A 184 57.78 -28.13 39.23
CA GLU A 184 58.29 -29.04 40.26
C GLU A 184 58.07 -28.50 41.68
N GLY A 185 58.22 -27.19 41.86
CA GLY A 185 57.97 -26.51 43.14
C GLY A 185 56.49 -26.52 43.53
N VAL A 186 55.57 -26.39 42.57
CA VAL A 186 54.12 -26.47 42.81
C VAL A 186 53.74 -27.90 43.18
N GLU A 187 54.24 -28.90 42.46
CA GLU A 187 53.96 -30.31 42.72
C GLU A 187 54.49 -30.78 44.08
N SER A 188 55.72 -30.38 44.44
CA SER A 188 56.29 -30.72 45.75
C SER A 188 55.50 -30.09 46.91
N ARG A 189 55.11 -28.81 46.79
CA ARG A 189 54.29 -28.13 47.81
C ARG A 189 52.90 -28.76 47.93
N PHE A 190 52.28 -29.11 46.81
CA PHE A 190 51.00 -29.79 46.79
C PHE A 190 51.09 -31.14 47.49
N ARG A 191 52.10 -31.96 47.16
CA ARG A 191 52.34 -33.26 47.81
C ARG A 191 52.52 -33.10 49.32
N GLY A 192 53.35 -32.14 49.75
CA GLY A 192 53.54 -31.85 51.17
C GLY A 192 52.26 -31.39 51.88
N ALA A 193 51.41 -30.61 51.21
CA ALA A 193 50.12 -30.20 51.75
C ALA A 193 49.15 -31.38 51.91
N VAL A 194 49.12 -32.29 50.94
CA VAL A 194 48.28 -33.51 50.99
C VAL A 194 48.75 -34.44 52.12
N GLU A 195 50.04 -34.72 52.23
CA GLU A 195 50.60 -35.54 53.31
C GLU A 195 50.35 -34.93 54.70
N GLY A 196 50.45 -33.60 54.81
CA GLY A 196 50.11 -32.86 56.02
C GLY A 196 48.63 -33.04 56.41
N LEU A 197 47.73 -32.92 55.43
CA LEU A 197 46.30 -33.11 55.65
C LEU A 197 45.96 -34.55 56.05
N GLU A 198 46.61 -35.54 55.46
CA GLU A 198 46.44 -36.95 55.84
C GLU A 198 46.88 -37.21 57.29
N ARG A 199 47.99 -36.61 57.72
CA ARG A 199 48.45 -36.71 59.12
C ARG A 199 47.44 -36.09 60.08
N VAL A 200 46.92 -34.90 59.76
CA VAL A 200 45.87 -34.25 60.56
C VAL A 200 44.62 -35.12 60.62
N LYS A 201 44.18 -35.71 59.50
CA LYS A 201 43.04 -36.63 59.46
C LYS A 201 43.26 -37.86 60.35
N LYS A 202 44.48 -38.41 60.37
CA LYS A 202 44.84 -39.58 61.19
C LYS A 202 44.91 -39.25 62.69
N ASP A 203 45.45 -38.09 63.03
CA ASP A 203 45.69 -37.71 64.43
C ASP A 203 44.47 -37.04 65.10
N MET A 204 43.56 -36.45 64.31
CA MET A 204 42.36 -35.77 64.81
C MET A 204 41.51 -36.63 65.77
N PRO A 205 41.16 -37.90 65.45
CA PRO A 205 40.35 -38.72 66.36
C PRO A 205 41.00 -38.94 67.72
N SER A 206 42.32 -39.10 67.75
CA SER A 206 43.09 -39.28 68.99
C SER A 206 43.13 -38.00 69.83
N ILE A 207 43.33 -36.85 69.19
CA ILE A 207 43.29 -35.54 69.86
C ILE A 207 41.89 -35.26 70.41
N VAL A 208 40.84 -35.53 69.63
CA VAL A 208 39.43 -35.39 70.07
C VAL A 208 39.16 -36.30 71.26
N ALA A 209 39.56 -37.58 71.23
CA ALA A 209 39.37 -38.50 72.34
C ALA A 209 40.15 -38.09 73.62
N LYS A 210 41.31 -37.45 73.48
CA LYS A 210 42.04 -36.86 74.62
C LYS A 210 41.32 -35.63 75.16
N LEU A 211 40.80 -34.78 74.30
CA LEU A 211 40.07 -33.57 74.65
C LEU A 211 38.73 -33.89 75.32
N GLU A 212 37.99 -34.88 74.83
CA GLU A 212 36.77 -35.39 75.46
C GLU A 212 37.04 -36.00 76.84
N ARG A 213 38.11 -36.80 76.98
CA ARG A 213 38.52 -37.33 78.30
C ARG A 213 38.92 -36.23 79.27
N ALA A 214 39.68 -35.23 78.81
CA ALA A 214 40.04 -34.08 79.64
C ALA A 214 38.80 -33.27 80.06
N ARG A 215 37.84 -33.09 79.14
CA ARG A 215 36.56 -32.44 79.43
C ARG A 215 35.74 -33.23 80.45
N MET A 216 35.58 -34.55 80.26
CA MET A 216 34.90 -35.42 81.22
C MET A 216 35.56 -35.34 82.60
N ALA A 217 36.89 -35.44 82.67
CA ALA A 217 37.63 -35.31 83.93
C ALA A 217 37.40 -33.94 84.60
N GLY A 218 37.38 -32.85 83.82
CA GLY A 218 37.02 -31.52 84.30
C GLY A 218 35.59 -31.46 84.88
N ASP A 219 34.62 -32.04 84.18
CA ASP A 219 33.23 -32.10 84.65
C ASP A 219 33.10 -32.90 85.95
N TYR A 220 33.87 -33.98 86.12
CA TYR A 220 33.91 -34.75 87.38
C TYR A 220 34.54 -33.95 88.53
N VAL A 221 35.61 -33.18 88.30
CA VAL A 221 36.22 -32.32 89.32
C VAL A 221 35.28 -31.19 89.73
N ILE A 222 34.55 -30.60 88.78
CA ILE A 222 33.60 -29.51 89.06
C ILE A 222 32.35 -30.04 89.78
N LYS A 223 31.81 -31.20 89.38
CA LYS A 223 30.65 -31.81 90.04
C LYS A 223 30.98 -32.48 91.38
N GLY A 224 32.22 -32.92 91.58
CA GLY A 224 32.68 -33.52 92.84
C GLY A 224 33.03 -32.50 93.92
N ASN A 225 32.97 -31.20 93.61
CA ASN A 225 33.29 -30.10 94.52
C ASN A 225 32.07 -29.20 94.83
N ASN A 226 30.86 -29.73 94.61
CA ASN A 226 29.54 -29.23 95.03
C ASN A 226 28.72 -30.40 95.60
#